data_AF-A0A7T5JG63-F1
#
_entry.id   AF-A0A7T5JG63-F1
#
_cell.length_a   1.000
_cell.length_b   1.000
_cell.length_c   1.000
_cell.angle_alpha   90.00
_cell.angle_beta   90.00
_cell.angle_gamma   90.00
#
_symmetry.space_group_name_H-M   'P 1'
#
loop_
_entity.id
_entity.type
_entity.pdbx_description
1 polymer ?
#
loop_
_entity_poly.entity_id
_entity_poly.type
_entity_poly.pdbx_seq_one_letter_code
_entity_poly.pdbx_strand_id
1 'polypeptide(L)'
;MTVTYPKKFLNTLSARDVMQRVVMDQEVHYITLNRYRYNEQRSCKDLTDVIESLNGHAPDLIKDLSRHVLEESRHALWLTELLIDLGAEVNTPPGMSYIDEFERLIDQESFKGEHQLEDAIIAALVAINVTEKRGCEYFAAHIHALKAAPQTPENVKIRETIERILPEEAGHVRWGTRRLAEIARRSPASRQKVEQAKRKYAAIEQTAFESGMDITLGAELRRVNKLVEIANTLPIWERPAYLMERLPATLLAPELQKTRLTAAQKAWQRDPNAFMNTFVPMFFEGIQKRPVATDA
;
A
#
# COMPACT_ATOMS: atom_id res chain seq x y z
N MET A 1 -22.91 -4.67 -6.89
CA MET A 1 -21.80 -4.43 -5.94
C MET A 1 -20.98 -3.30 -6.51
N THR A 2 -20.87 -2.19 -5.79
CA THR A 2 -20.11 -1.02 -6.25
C THR A 2 -18.63 -1.30 -6.02
N VAL A 3 -17.85 -1.35 -7.09
CA VAL A 3 -16.40 -1.50 -7.02
C VAL A 3 -15.83 -0.18 -6.51
N THR A 4 -15.32 -0.16 -5.28
CA THR A 4 -14.61 1.00 -4.75
C THR A 4 -13.23 1.03 -5.40
N TYR A 5 -13.05 1.93 -6.36
CA TYR A 5 -11.74 2.24 -6.92
C TYR A 5 -10.97 3.15 -5.96
N PRO A 6 -9.64 2.98 -5.84
CA PRO A 6 -8.84 3.89 -5.06
C PRO A 6 -8.90 5.32 -5.62
N LYS A 7 -8.80 6.32 -4.73
CA LYS A 7 -8.86 7.73 -5.14
C LYS A 7 -7.48 8.20 -5.60
N LYS A 8 -7.44 9.15 -6.54
CA LYS A 8 -6.20 9.75 -7.05
C LYS A 8 -5.43 10.46 -5.94
N PHE A 9 -4.11 10.34 -5.94
CA PHE A 9 -3.21 11.13 -5.07
C PHE A 9 -3.34 12.61 -5.42
N LEU A 10 -3.64 13.47 -4.44
CA LEU A 10 -3.77 14.93 -4.59
C LEU A 10 -4.68 15.41 -5.75
N ASN A 11 -5.62 14.59 -6.23
CA ASN A 11 -6.36 14.84 -7.47
C ASN A 11 -5.48 15.05 -8.74
N THR A 12 -4.20 14.64 -8.75
CA THR A 12 -3.26 14.98 -9.85
C THR A 12 -2.50 13.82 -10.48
N LEU A 13 -2.14 12.75 -9.77
CA LEU A 13 -1.35 11.64 -10.36
C LEU A 13 -2.01 10.27 -10.12
N SER A 14 -2.22 9.51 -11.20
CA SER A 14 -2.65 8.11 -11.20
C SER A 14 -1.47 7.15 -11.17
N ALA A 15 -1.71 5.87 -10.84
CA ALA A 15 -0.67 4.83 -10.92
C ALA A 15 0.00 4.77 -12.31
N ARG A 16 -0.76 5.03 -13.39
CA ARG A 16 -0.22 5.12 -14.76
C ARG A 16 0.75 6.29 -14.93
N ASP A 17 0.40 7.47 -14.40
CA ASP A 17 1.25 8.66 -14.50
C ASP A 17 2.56 8.47 -13.71
N VAL A 18 2.48 7.80 -12.55
CA VAL A 18 3.66 7.45 -11.74
C VAL A 18 4.54 6.44 -12.49
N MET A 19 3.97 5.36 -13.01
CA MET A 19 4.72 4.30 -13.68
C MET A 19 5.38 4.78 -14.98
N GLN A 20 4.76 5.70 -15.73
CA GLN A 20 5.38 6.33 -16.90
C GLN A 20 6.68 7.06 -16.56
N ARG A 21 6.79 7.65 -15.38
CA ARG A 21 8.03 8.31 -14.94
C ARG A 21 9.05 7.29 -14.43
N VAL A 22 8.58 6.28 -13.70
CA VAL A 22 9.42 5.21 -13.13
C VAL A 22 10.17 4.45 -14.21
N VAL A 23 9.51 4.05 -15.30
CA VAL A 23 10.17 3.26 -16.37
C VAL A 23 11.21 4.05 -17.17
N MET A 24 11.27 5.37 -17.00
CA MET A 24 12.19 6.27 -17.71
C MET A 24 13.49 6.54 -16.94
N ASP A 25 13.54 6.25 -15.64
CA ASP A 25 14.73 6.38 -14.79
C ASP A 25 15.07 5.02 -14.20
N GLN A 26 16.20 4.44 -14.63
CA GLN A 26 16.62 3.09 -14.26
C GLN A 26 16.79 2.90 -12.75
N GLU A 27 17.34 3.90 -12.05
CA GLU A 27 17.55 3.84 -10.60
C GLU A 27 16.20 3.77 -9.87
N VAL A 28 15.27 4.64 -10.26
CA VAL A 28 13.91 4.66 -9.70
C VAL A 28 13.13 3.38 -10.05
N HIS A 29 13.36 2.84 -11.26
CA HIS A 29 12.77 1.60 -11.70
C HIS A 29 13.21 0.42 -10.83
N TYR A 30 14.51 0.29 -10.55
CA TYR A 30 15.04 -0.78 -9.70
C TYR A 30 14.61 -0.66 -8.26
N ILE A 31 14.54 0.57 -7.71
CA ILE A 31 13.97 0.80 -6.39
C ILE A 31 12.51 0.34 -6.35
N THR A 32 11.72 0.64 -7.39
CA THR A 32 10.31 0.21 -7.48
C THR A 32 10.19 -1.32 -7.53
N LEU A 33 11.02 -2.00 -8.33
CA LEU A 33 11.02 -3.47 -8.39
C LEU A 33 11.44 -4.11 -7.07
N ASN A 34 12.46 -3.55 -6.40
CA ASN A 34 12.87 -4.02 -5.08
C ASN A 34 11.80 -3.77 -4.01
N ARG A 35 10.98 -2.71 -4.14
CA ARG A 35 9.79 -2.52 -3.31
C ARG A 35 8.75 -3.58 -3.53
N TYR A 36 8.43 -3.96 -4.77
CA TYR A 36 7.52 -5.07 -5.01
C TYR A 36 8.04 -6.34 -4.35
N ARG A 37 9.32 -6.68 -4.56
CA ARG A 37 9.93 -7.86 -3.94
C ARG A 37 9.82 -7.82 -2.42
N TYR A 38 10.12 -6.67 -1.81
CA TYR A 38 10.04 -6.51 -0.36
C TYR A 38 8.61 -6.66 0.14
N ASN A 39 7.65 -6.12 -0.61
CA ASN A 39 6.24 -6.19 -0.28
C ASN A 39 5.72 -7.63 -0.30
N GLU A 40 6.02 -8.43 -1.33
CA GLU A 40 5.54 -9.82 -1.37
C GLU A 40 6.14 -10.68 -0.25
N GLN A 41 7.40 -10.39 0.15
CA GLN A 41 8.00 -11.03 1.32
C GLN A 41 7.32 -10.65 2.63
N ARG A 42 6.87 -9.39 2.77
CA ARG A 42 6.09 -8.95 3.93
C ARG A 42 4.69 -9.55 3.91
N SER A 43 4.03 -9.60 2.76
CA SER A 43 2.74 -10.28 2.58
C SER A 43 2.82 -11.74 3.05
N CYS A 44 3.89 -12.47 2.73
CA CYS A 44 4.11 -13.83 3.24
C CYS A 44 4.06 -13.90 4.78
N LYS A 45 4.76 -12.96 5.44
CA LYS A 45 4.81 -12.89 6.90
C LYS A 45 3.43 -12.57 7.46
N ASP A 46 2.77 -11.53 6.94
CA ASP A 46 1.48 -11.08 7.48
C ASP A 46 0.38 -12.13 7.30
N LEU A 47 0.36 -12.82 6.15
CA LEU A 47 -0.54 -13.95 5.92
C LEU A 47 -0.25 -15.11 6.89
N THR A 48 1.01 -15.36 7.22
CA THR A 48 1.42 -16.38 8.20
C THR A 48 0.95 -15.99 9.60
N ASP A 49 1.13 -14.73 10.01
CA ASP A 49 0.65 -14.23 11.30
C ASP A 49 -0.87 -14.37 11.42
N VAL A 50 -1.62 -14.11 10.33
CA VAL A 50 -3.07 -14.36 10.29
C VAL A 50 -3.38 -15.84 10.47
N ILE A 51 -2.68 -16.75 9.77
CA ILE A 51 -2.87 -18.20 9.91
C ILE A 51 -2.66 -18.64 11.37
N GLU A 52 -1.59 -18.18 12.00
CA GLU A 52 -1.28 -18.50 13.40
C GLU A 52 -2.36 -17.97 14.35
N SER A 53 -2.83 -16.73 14.12
CA SER A 53 -3.91 -16.12 14.93
C SER A 53 -5.23 -16.89 14.86
N LEU A 54 -5.53 -17.54 13.73
CA LEU A 54 -6.75 -18.35 13.57
C LEU A 54 -6.70 -19.63 14.43
N ASN A 55 -5.51 -20.09 14.82
CA ASN A 55 -5.29 -21.20 15.74
C ASN A 55 -6.23 -22.42 15.48
N GLY A 56 -6.36 -22.81 14.21
CA GLY A 56 -7.17 -23.96 13.78
C GLY A 56 -8.69 -23.75 13.65
N HIS A 57 -9.25 -22.60 14.05
CA HIS A 57 -10.72 -22.39 14.08
C HIS A 57 -11.37 -22.26 12.69
N ALA A 58 -10.61 -21.97 11.65
CA ALA A 58 -11.11 -21.78 10.28
C ALA A 58 -10.26 -22.57 9.27
N PRO A 59 -10.32 -23.92 9.25
CA PRO A 59 -9.40 -24.77 8.49
C PRO A 59 -9.41 -24.50 6.97
N ASP A 60 -10.56 -24.21 6.38
CA ASP A 60 -10.65 -23.85 4.96
C ASP A 60 -9.99 -22.51 4.65
N LEU A 61 -10.10 -21.53 5.56
CA LEU A 61 -9.45 -20.24 5.43
C LEU A 61 -7.93 -20.38 5.60
N ILE A 62 -7.50 -21.14 6.61
CA ILE A 62 -6.07 -21.45 6.84
C ILE A 62 -5.45 -22.11 5.62
N LYS A 63 -6.15 -23.06 5.00
CA LYS A 63 -5.71 -23.73 3.77
C LYS A 63 -5.57 -22.76 2.60
N ASP A 64 -6.54 -21.86 2.42
CA ASP A 64 -6.48 -20.86 1.35
C ASP A 64 -5.35 -19.84 1.59
N LEU A 65 -5.21 -19.33 2.82
CA LEU A 65 -4.11 -18.43 3.19
C LEU A 65 -2.74 -19.09 3.01
N SER A 66 -2.61 -20.39 3.32
CA SER A 66 -1.36 -21.13 3.12
C SER A 66 -0.97 -21.23 1.64
N ARG A 67 -1.97 -21.33 0.74
CA ARG A 67 -1.74 -21.27 -0.71
C ARG A 67 -1.35 -19.87 -1.15
N HIS A 68 -1.99 -18.86 -0.58
CA HIS A 68 -1.65 -17.46 -0.82
C HIS A 68 -0.19 -17.19 -0.43
N VAL A 69 0.28 -17.63 0.74
CA VAL A 69 1.70 -17.54 1.14
C VAL A 69 2.64 -18.19 0.11
N LEU A 70 2.28 -19.36 -0.43
CA LEU A 70 3.08 -20.01 -1.47
C LEU A 70 3.17 -19.15 -2.74
N GLU A 71 2.07 -18.53 -3.15
CA GLU A 71 2.02 -17.66 -4.33
C GLU A 71 2.85 -16.38 -4.10
N GLU A 72 2.69 -15.70 -2.96
CA GLU A 72 3.51 -14.53 -2.61
C GLU A 72 5.00 -14.85 -2.53
N SER A 73 5.36 -16.00 -1.96
CA SER A 73 6.76 -16.43 -1.88
C SER A 73 7.37 -16.64 -3.26
N ARG A 74 6.55 -17.05 -4.23
CA ARG A 74 6.95 -17.24 -5.62
C ARG A 74 7.08 -15.90 -6.35
N HIS A 75 6.18 -14.94 -6.10
CA HIS A 75 6.30 -13.59 -6.61
C HIS A 75 7.60 -12.93 -6.12
N ALA A 76 7.87 -13.03 -4.82
CA ALA A 76 9.10 -12.55 -4.21
C ALA A 76 10.35 -13.18 -4.84
N LEU A 77 10.32 -14.49 -5.11
CA LEU A 77 11.41 -15.20 -5.78
C LEU A 77 11.66 -14.65 -7.18
N TRP A 78 10.62 -14.57 -8.03
CA TRP A 78 10.78 -14.07 -9.40
C TRP A 78 11.30 -12.63 -9.46
N LEU A 79 10.84 -11.77 -8.55
CA LEU A 79 11.33 -10.40 -8.47
C LEU A 79 12.78 -10.34 -7.95
N THR A 80 13.16 -11.26 -7.05
CA THR A 80 14.55 -11.37 -6.57
C THR A 80 15.48 -11.80 -7.71
N GLU A 81 15.11 -12.84 -8.45
CA GLU A 81 15.86 -13.31 -9.63
C GLU A 81 15.99 -12.21 -10.69
N LEU A 82 14.88 -11.50 -10.97
CA LEU A 82 14.88 -10.36 -11.88
C LEU A 82 15.88 -9.27 -11.44
N LEU A 83 15.84 -8.85 -10.17
CA LEU A 83 16.74 -7.81 -9.65
C LEU A 83 18.21 -8.23 -9.77
N ILE A 84 18.54 -9.48 -9.40
CA ILE A 84 19.90 -10.01 -9.50
C ILE A 84 20.36 -10.01 -10.97
N ASP A 85 19.52 -10.47 -11.88
CA ASP A 85 19.86 -10.54 -13.30
C ASP A 85 20.04 -9.16 -13.95
N LEU A 86 19.37 -8.13 -13.42
CA LEU A 86 19.53 -6.73 -13.83
C LEU A 86 20.72 -6.04 -13.15
N GLY A 87 21.43 -6.73 -12.24
CA GLY A 87 22.51 -6.15 -11.44
C GLY A 87 22.04 -5.12 -10.41
N ALA A 88 20.76 -5.16 -10.03
CA ALA A 88 20.17 -4.27 -9.04
C ALA A 88 20.47 -4.75 -7.61
N GLU A 89 20.45 -3.81 -6.66
CA GLU A 89 20.61 -4.14 -5.24
C GLU A 89 19.36 -4.82 -4.67
N VAL A 90 19.56 -5.92 -3.93
CA VAL A 90 18.51 -6.62 -3.17
C VAL A 90 18.66 -6.30 -1.69
N ASN A 91 18.25 -5.10 -1.30
CA ASN A 91 18.30 -4.61 0.08
C ASN A 91 16.90 -4.21 0.58
N THR A 92 16.81 -3.69 1.82
CA THR A 92 15.58 -3.02 2.27
C THR A 92 15.42 -1.72 1.48
N PRO A 93 14.34 -1.53 0.71
CA PRO A 93 14.16 -0.34 -0.11
C PRO A 93 14.08 0.92 0.79
N PRO A 94 14.62 2.07 0.34
CA PRO A 94 14.69 3.28 1.16
C PRO A 94 13.32 3.92 1.42
N GLY A 95 13.19 4.76 2.45
CA GLY A 95 11.95 5.51 2.76
C GLY A 95 10.90 4.69 3.52
N MET A 96 9.81 5.34 3.95
CA MET A 96 8.72 4.64 4.64
C MET A 96 8.09 3.60 3.71
N SER A 97 8.01 2.35 4.19
CA SER A 97 7.27 1.31 3.50
C SER A 97 5.77 1.60 3.61
N TYR A 98 5.08 1.54 2.47
CA TYR A 98 3.62 1.56 2.41
C TYR A 98 3.01 0.52 3.37
N ILE A 99 3.63 -0.67 3.45
CA ILE A 99 3.17 -1.74 4.33
C ILE A 99 3.37 -1.38 5.79
N ASP A 100 4.52 -0.80 6.18
CA ASP A 100 4.76 -0.41 7.58
C ASP A 100 3.77 0.66 8.03
N GLU A 101 3.44 1.62 7.16
CA GLU A 101 2.43 2.64 7.47
C GLU A 101 1.02 2.05 7.52
N PHE A 102 0.72 1.09 6.64
CA PHE A 102 -0.54 0.35 6.70
C PHE A 102 -0.66 -0.43 8.01
N GLU A 103 0.36 -1.21 8.38
CA GLU A 103 0.46 -1.97 9.63
C GLU A 103 0.31 -1.07 10.87
N ARG A 104 0.88 0.14 10.84
CA ARG A 104 0.74 1.13 11.93
C ARG A 104 -0.69 1.64 12.08
N LEU A 105 -1.42 1.77 10.97
CA LEU A 105 -2.77 2.33 10.94
C LEU A 105 -3.85 1.29 11.24
N ILE A 106 -3.58 0.00 11.04
CA ILE A 106 -4.47 -1.07 11.48
C ILE A 106 -4.41 -1.25 13.01
N ASP A 107 -5.48 -1.81 13.57
CA ASP A 107 -5.56 -2.13 14.98
C ASP A 107 -5.21 -3.60 15.19
N GLN A 108 -4.02 -3.87 15.72
CA GLN A 108 -3.52 -5.22 15.96
C GLN A 108 -4.19 -5.90 17.16
N GLU A 109 -4.89 -5.15 18.03
CA GLU A 109 -5.61 -5.71 19.18
C GLU A 109 -6.92 -6.39 18.77
N SER A 110 -7.45 -6.08 17.58
CA SER A 110 -8.68 -6.65 17.02
C SER A 110 -8.65 -8.18 16.83
N PHE A 111 -7.48 -8.82 16.97
CA PHE A 111 -7.26 -10.26 16.75
C PHE A 111 -7.26 -11.11 18.03
N LYS A 112 -7.38 -10.52 19.24
CA LYS A 112 -7.02 -11.21 20.50
C LYS A 112 -8.17 -11.86 21.29
N GLY A 113 -9.41 -11.85 20.81
CA GLY A 113 -10.57 -12.38 21.55
C GLY A 113 -11.39 -13.44 20.81
N GLU A 114 -11.64 -14.60 21.44
CA GLU A 114 -12.52 -15.68 20.91
C GLU A 114 -13.94 -15.18 20.57
N HIS A 115 -14.47 -14.22 21.34
CA HIS A 115 -15.79 -13.62 21.10
C HIS A 115 -15.85 -12.66 19.91
N GLN A 116 -14.73 -12.42 19.21
CA GLN A 116 -14.62 -11.51 18.07
C GLN A 116 -14.02 -12.18 16.81
N LEU A 117 -13.96 -13.52 16.76
CA LEU A 117 -13.33 -14.25 15.64
C LEU A 117 -13.90 -13.87 14.25
N GLU A 118 -15.22 -13.68 14.13
CA GLU A 118 -15.82 -13.23 12.86
C GLU A 118 -15.29 -11.84 12.46
N ASP A 119 -15.19 -10.92 13.42
CA ASP A 119 -14.73 -9.55 13.18
C ASP A 119 -13.24 -9.51 12.82
N ALA A 120 -12.43 -10.35 13.48
CA ALA A 120 -11.02 -10.55 13.16
C ALA A 120 -10.83 -11.14 11.75
N ILE A 121 -11.62 -12.16 11.37
CA ILE A 121 -11.60 -12.74 10.02
C ILE A 121 -12.01 -11.71 8.97
N ILE A 122 -13.08 -10.94 9.22
CA ILE A 122 -13.51 -9.86 8.31
C ILE A 122 -12.40 -8.82 8.17
N ALA A 123 -11.80 -8.39 9.28
CA ALA A 123 -10.71 -7.43 9.30
C ALA A 123 -9.52 -7.90 8.46
N ALA A 124 -9.01 -9.12 8.70
CA ALA A 124 -7.90 -9.69 7.93
C ALA A 124 -8.23 -9.80 6.43
N LEU A 125 -9.39 -10.38 6.08
CA LEU A 125 -9.79 -10.55 4.68
C LEU A 125 -9.97 -9.22 3.95
N VAL A 126 -10.49 -8.19 4.62
CA VAL A 126 -10.58 -6.86 4.01
C VAL A 126 -9.19 -6.24 3.87
N ALA A 127 -8.35 -6.30 4.90
CA ALA A 127 -6.99 -5.77 4.87
C ALA A 127 -6.19 -6.34 3.70
N ILE A 128 -6.15 -7.67 3.58
CA ILE A 128 -5.54 -8.38 2.44
C ILE A 128 -6.17 -7.88 1.14
N ASN A 129 -7.50 -7.95 1.00
CA ASN A 129 -8.14 -7.62 -0.28
C ASN A 129 -7.97 -6.15 -0.73
N VAL A 130 -7.72 -5.19 0.18
CA VAL A 130 -7.42 -3.80 -0.23
C VAL A 130 -5.96 -3.63 -0.66
N THR A 131 -5.01 -4.30 0.00
CA THR A 131 -3.59 -4.27 -0.38
C THR A 131 -3.36 -4.96 -1.72
N GLU A 132 -3.97 -6.14 -1.93
CA GLU A 132 -3.94 -6.90 -3.19
C GLU A 132 -4.46 -6.07 -4.38
N LYS A 133 -5.57 -5.33 -4.17
CA LYS A 133 -6.13 -4.46 -5.21
C LYS A 133 -5.19 -3.35 -5.62
N ARG A 134 -4.43 -2.80 -4.67
CA ARG A 134 -3.43 -1.78 -4.95
C ARG A 134 -2.26 -2.37 -5.73
N GLY A 135 -1.76 -3.54 -5.32
CA GLY A 135 -0.72 -4.29 -6.03
C GLY A 135 -1.10 -4.52 -7.49
N CYS A 136 -2.28 -5.10 -7.72
CA CYS A 136 -2.87 -5.28 -9.05
C CYS A 136 -2.91 -3.99 -9.90
N GLU A 137 -3.35 -2.87 -9.30
CA GLU A 137 -3.41 -1.58 -10.01
C GLU A 137 -2.01 -1.12 -10.45
N TYR A 138 -1.03 -1.25 -9.57
CA TYR A 138 0.35 -0.88 -9.81
C TYR A 138 1.01 -1.76 -10.87
N PHE A 139 0.87 -3.08 -10.77
CA PHE A 139 1.38 -4.02 -11.77
C PHE A 139 0.76 -3.76 -13.15
N ALA A 140 -0.56 -3.55 -13.22
CA ALA A 140 -1.23 -3.23 -14.48
C ALA A 140 -0.76 -1.90 -15.08
N ALA A 141 -0.57 -0.87 -14.25
CA ALA A 141 -0.02 0.41 -14.68
C ALA A 141 1.44 0.30 -15.16
N HIS A 142 2.23 -0.55 -14.50
CA HIS A 142 3.63 -0.78 -14.83
C HIS A 142 3.79 -1.51 -16.16
N ILE A 143 3.01 -2.59 -16.37
CA ILE A 143 2.94 -3.28 -17.67
C ILE A 143 2.54 -2.31 -18.79
N HIS A 144 1.55 -1.45 -18.54
CA HIS A 144 1.13 -0.45 -19.51
C HIS A 144 2.26 0.54 -19.85
N ALA A 145 2.98 1.03 -18.84
CA ALA A 145 4.13 1.92 -19.04
C ALA A 145 5.27 1.23 -19.82
N LEU A 146 5.59 -0.03 -19.48
CA LEU A 146 6.62 -0.82 -20.16
C LEU A 146 6.28 -1.13 -21.62
N LYS A 147 5.00 -1.29 -21.95
CA LYS A 147 4.54 -1.46 -23.34
C LYS A 147 4.68 -0.18 -24.17
N ALA A 148 4.61 0.99 -23.53
CA ALA A 148 4.79 2.28 -24.18
C ALA A 148 6.26 2.74 -24.24
N ALA A 149 7.12 2.21 -23.37
CA ALA A 149 8.55 2.50 -23.33
C ALA A 149 9.34 1.76 -24.44
N PRO A 150 10.60 2.17 -24.72
CA PRO A 150 11.48 1.43 -25.61
C PRO A 150 11.60 -0.05 -25.21
N GLN A 151 11.48 -0.95 -26.18
CA GLN A 151 11.51 -2.41 -25.96
C GLN A 151 12.95 -2.94 -25.86
N THR A 152 13.69 -2.46 -24.85
CA THR A 152 15.01 -2.99 -24.51
C THR A 152 14.90 -4.41 -23.92
N PRO A 153 15.94 -5.25 -23.98
CA PRO A 153 15.93 -6.57 -23.34
C PRO A 153 15.56 -6.52 -21.86
N GLU A 154 16.04 -5.49 -21.15
CA GLU A 154 15.70 -5.19 -19.76
C GLU A 154 14.19 -4.93 -19.58
N ASN A 155 13.61 -3.98 -20.33
CA ASN A 155 12.20 -3.63 -20.19
C ASN A 155 11.28 -4.81 -20.55
N VAL A 156 11.67 -5.60 -21.55
CA VAL A 156 10.95 -6.82 -21.93
C VAL A 156 10.97 -7.83 -20.78
N LYS A 157 12.14 -8.08 -20.18
CA LYS A 157 12.29 -9.02 -19.06
C LYS A 157 11.50 -8.59 -17.83
N ILE A 158 11.52 -7.30 -17.49
CA ILE A 158 10.73 -6.75 -16.39
C ILE A 158 9.24 -6.93 -16.67
N ARG A 159 8.77 -6.58 -17.88
CA ARG A 159 7.37 -6.72 -18.27
C ARG A 159 6.91 -8.17 -18.15
N GLU A 160 7.66 -9.11 -18.70
CA GLU A 160 7.33 -10.53 -18.68
C GLU A 160 7.25 -11.08 -17.25
N THR A 161 8.13 -10.62 -16.37
CA THR A 161 8.10 -10.99 -14.94
C THR A 161 6.81 -10.48 -14.28
N ILE A 162 6.44 -9.22 -14.50
CA ILE A 162 5.21 -8.65 -13.91
C ILE A 162 3.95 -9.27 -14.55
N GLU A 163 3.96 -9.56 -15.84
CA GLU A 163 2.87 -10.26 -16.54
C GLU A 163 2.67 -11.69 -16.04
N ARG A 164 3.72 -12.31 -15.48
CA ARG A 164 3.64 -13.62 -14.82
C ARG A 164 2.98 -13.54 -13.43
N ILE A 165 3.22 -12.47 -12.70
CA ILE A 165 2.69 -12.22 -11.34
C ILE A 165 1.21 -11.81 -11.38
N LEU A 166 0.86 -10.86 -12.26
CA LEU A 166 -0.46 -10.22 -12.27
C LEU A 166 -1.67 -11.18 -12.29
N PRO A 167 -1.67 -12.33 -13.00
CA PRO A 167 -2.80 -13.26 -12.96
C PRO A 167 -3.04 -13.90 -11.58
N GLU A 168 -1.98 -14.17 -10.81
CA GLU A 168 -2.04 -14.73 -9.45
C GLU A 168 -2.62 -13.68 -8.49
N GLU A 169 -2.08 -12.46 -8.50
CA GLU A 169 -2.59 -11.28 -7.76
C GLU A 169 -4.08 -11.01 -8.02
N ALA A 170 -4.48 -11.01 -9.30
CA ALA A 170 -5.88 -10.83 -9.67
C ALA A 170 -6.75 -11.99 -9.15
N GLY A 171 -6.16 -13.18 -9.01
CA GLY A 171 -6.74 -14.34 -8.33
C GLY A 171 -7.01 -14.09 -6.86
N HIS A 172 -6.04 -13.54 -6.13
CA HIS A 172 -6.15 -13.17 -4.71
C HIS A 172 -7.27 -12.17 -4.48
N VAL A 173 -7.34 -11.10 -5.28
CA VAL A 173 -8.41 -10.10 -5.23
C VAL A 173 -9.79 -10.74 -5.43
N ARG A 174 -9.92 -11.62 -6.43
CA ARG A 174 -11.19 -12.32 -6.70
C ARG A 174 -11.56 -13.23 -5.55
N TRP A 175 -10.60 -13.97 -5.01
CA TRP A 175 -10.81 -14.86 -3.87
C TRP A 175 -11.26 -14.09 -2.63
N GLY A 176 -10.54 -13.04 -2.23
CA GLY A 176 -10.88 -12.22 -1.06
C GLY A 176 -12.25 -11.57 -1.21
N THR A 177 -12.54 -11.02 -2.40
CA THR A 177 -13.86 -10.45 -2.71
C THR A 177 -14.99 -11.48 -2.59
N ARG A 178 -14.79 -12.71 -3.08
CA ARG A 178 -15.76 -13.80 -2.97
C ARG A 178 -15.97 -14.22 -1.51
N ARG A 179 -14.90 -14.40 -0.73
CA ARG A 179 -14.98 -14.76 0.70
C ARG A 179 -15.75 -13.70 1.51
N LEU A 180 -15.45 -12.42 1.29
CA LEU A 180 -16.18 -11.32 1.93
C LEU A 180 -17.67 -11.30 1.54
N ALA A 181 -18.00 -11.61 0.28
CA ALA A 181 -19.39 -11.71 -0.18
C ALA A 181 -20.12 -12.92 0.41
N GLU A 182 -19.44 -14.04 0.67
CA GLU A 182 -20.00 -15.18 1.41
C GLU A 182 -20.35 -14.79 2.84
N ILE A 183 -19.44 -14.13 3.56
CA ILE A 183 -19.69 -13.65 4.93
C ILE A 183 -20.86 -12.64 4.96
N ALA A 184 -20.86 -11.66 4.05
CA ALA A 184 -21.92 -10.66 3.96
C ALA A 184 -23.30 -11.21 3.58
N ARG A 185 -23.39 -12.45 3.08
CA ARG A 185 -24.67 -13.13 2.78
C ARG A 185 -25.24 -13.89 3.98
N ARG A 186 -24.45 -14.13 5.04
CA ARG A 186 -24.89 -14.91 6.21
C ARG A 186 -26.00 -14.21 7.00
N SER A 187 -25.88 -12.90 7.21
CA SER A 187 -26.88 -12.11 7.94
C SER A 187 -26.78 -10.62 7.60
N PRO A 188 -27.83 -9.81 7.87
CA PRO A 188 -27.75 -8.35 7.78
C PRO A 188 -26.65 -7.75 8.67
N ALA A 189 -26.41 -8.33 9.85
CA ALA A 189 -25.36 -7.90 10.76
C ALA A 189 -23.96 -8.16 10.17
N SER A 190 -23.70 -9.37 9.65
CA SER A 190 -22.44 -9.72 8.97
C SER A 190 -22.20 -8.83 7.75
N ARG A 191 -23.26 -8.47 6.99
CA ARG A 191 -23.15 -7.51 5.89
C ARG A 191 -22.68 -6.14 6.36
N GLN A 192 -23.28 -5.62 7.43
CA GLN A 192 -22.90 -4.33 8.00
C GLN A 192 -21.44 -4.32 8.46
N LYS A 193 -20.99 -5.38 9.14
CA LYS A 193 -19.60 -5.57 9.56
C LYS A 193 -18.63 -5.55 8.38
N VAL A 194 -18.93 -6.31 7.32
CA VAL A 194 -18.11 -6.34 6.10
C VAL A 194 -18.04 -4.96 5.43
N GLU A 195 -19.16 -4.26 5.28
CA GLU A 195 -19.18 -2.93 4.65
C GLU A 195 -18.54 -1.84 5.51
N GLN A 196 -18.58 -1.98 6.83
CA GLN A 196 -17.86 -1.10 7.74
C GLN A 196 -16.34 -1.34 7.64
N ALA A 197 -15.90 -2.59 7.69
CA ALA A 197 -14.50 -2.95 7.52
C ALA A 197 -13.96 -2.46 6.17
N LYS A 198 -14.68 -2.70 5.06
CA LYS A 198 -14.28 -2.18 3.73
C LYS A 198 -14.05 -0.67 3.73
N ARG A 199 -14.92 0.11 4.37
CA ARG A 199 -14.76 1.57 4.47
C ARG A 199 -13.54 1.96 5.30
N LYS A 200 -13.34 1.33 6.46
CA LYS A 200 -12.18 1.55 7.34
C LYS A 200 -10.87 1.26 6.62
N TYR A 201 -10.73 0.04 6.12
CA TYR A 201 -9.47 -0.43 5.52
C TYR A 201 -9.18 0.22 4.17
N ALA A 202 -10.19 0.60 3.37
CA ALA A 202 -9.93 1.41 2.18
C ALA A 202 -9.42 2.82 2.52
N ALA A 203 -9.89 3.43 3.61
CA ALA A 203 -9.36 4.72 4.08
C ALA A 203 -7.93 4.59 4.64
N ILE A 204 -7.65 3.51 5.37
CA ILE A 204 -6.30 3.18 5.86
C ILE A 204 -5.35 2.96 4.69
N GLU A 205 -5.73 2.13 3.72
CA GLU A 205 -4.96 1.84 2.50
C GLU A 205 -4.60 3.13 1.76
N GLN A 206 -5.60 3.96 1.48
CA GLN A 206 -5.40 5.23 0.78
C GLN A 206 -4.46 6.17 1.57
N THR A 207 -4.56 6.19 2.89
CA THR A 207 -3.71 7.02 3.76
C THR A 207 -2.26 6.52 3.79
N ALA A 208 -2.07 5.20 3.90
CA ALA A 208 -0.75 4.59 3.86
C ALA A 208 -0.08 4.85 2.51
N PHE A 209 -0.84 4.71 1.42
CA PHE A 209 -0.40 5.00 0.08
C PHE A 209 0.03 6.47 -0.09
N GLU A 210 -0.82 7.41 0.33
CA GLU A 210 -0.52 8.85 0.27
C GLU A 210 0.70 9.22 1.12
N SER A 211 0.87 8.58 2.28
CA SER A 211 2.00 8.80 3.17
C SER A 211 3.33 8.32 2.60
N GLY A 212 3.32 7.30 1.74
CA GLY A 212 4.51 6.86 1.00
C GLY A 212 5.00 7.88 -0.04
N MET A 213 4.14 8.82 -0.44
CA MET A 213 4.43 9.88 -1.42
C MET A 213 4.67 11.26 -0.79
N ASP A 214 4.46 11.39 0.52
CA ASP A 214 4.58 12.64 1.26
C ASP A 214 6.04 12.93 1.63
N ILE A 215 6.77 13.66 0.78
CA ILE A 215 8.09 14.24 1.12
C ILE A 215 8.05 15.74 1.39
N THR A 216 6.92 16.41 1.13
CA THR A 216 6.78 17.88 1.17
C THR A 216 6.42 18.43 2.55
N LEU A 217 6.69 19.71 2.82
CA LEU A 217 6.25 20.39 4.05
C LEU A 217 4.72 20.38 4.17
N GLY A 218 4.22 20.25 5.40
CA GLY A 218 2.78 20.13 5.67
C GLY A 218 2.21 18.72 5.54
N ALA A 219 3.05 17.72 5.21
CA ALA A 219 2.69 16.30 5.23
C ALA A 219 2.20 15.87 6.63
N GLU A 220 2.77 16.41 7.69
CA GLU A 220 2.39 16.14 9.08
C GLU A 220 0.91 16.54 9.34
N LEU A 221 0.51 17.73 8.89
CA LEU A 221 -0.88 18.19 9.01
C LEU A 221 -1.84 17.39 8.11
N ARG A 222 -1.40 17.00 6.91
CA ARG A 222 -2.18 16.13 6.02
C ARG A 222 -2.40 14.74 6.64
N ARG A 223 -1.36 14.15 7.25
CA ARG A 223 -1.46 12.86 7.95
C ARG A 223 -2.37 12.92 9.17
N VAL A 224 -2.34 14.02 9.94
CA VAL A 224 -3.30 14.23 11.03
C VAL A 224 -4.73 14.31 10.48
N ASN A 225 -4.95 15.07 9.40
CA ASN A 225 -6.27 15.13 8.77
C ASN A 225 -6.74 13.74 8.27
N LYS A 226 -5.84 12.95 7.68
CA LYS A 226 -6.12 11.58 7.24
C LYS A 226 -6.43 10.64 8.40
N LEU A 227 -5.74 10.80 9.53
CA LEU A 227 -6.03 10.05 10.75
C LEU A 227 -7.46 10.34 11.25
N VAL A 228 -7.90 11.61 11.16
CA VAL A 228 -9.29 12.00 11.46
C VAL A 228 -10.27 11.42 10.43
N GLU A 229 -9.94 11.42 9.14
CA GLU A 229 -10.74 10.78 8.09
C GLU A 229 -10.96 9.28 8.37
N ILE A 230 -9.90 8.56 8.77
CA ILE A 230 -10.00 7.15 9.17
C ILE A 230 -10.86 7.01 10.43
N ALA A 231 -10.62 7.82 11.46
CA ALA A 231 -11.40 7.77 12.70
C ALA A 231 -12.90 7.99 12.44
N ASN A 232 -13.25 8.83 11.45
CA ASN A 232 -14.64 9.06 11.05
C ASN A 232 -15.32 7.83 10.42
N THR A 233 -14.57 6.82 9.98
CA THR A 233 -15.11 5.54 9.53
C THR A 233 -15.48 4.59 10.68
N LEU A 234 -15.00 4.86 11.90
CA LEU A 234 -15.24 4.05 13.10
C LEU A 234 -16.53 4.47 13.83
N PRO A 235 -17.12 3.58 14.65
CA PRO A 235 -18.16 3.95 15.61
C PRO A 235 -17.66 5.08 16.51
N ILE A 236 -18.56 5.99 16.90
CA ILE A 236 -18.22 7.22 17.65
C ILE A 236 -17.39 6.91 18.90
N TRP A 237 -17.68 5.80 19.57
CA TRP A 237 -17.04 5.38 20.83
C TRP A 237 -15.60 4.86 20.66
N GLU A 238 -15.23 4.36 19.48
CA GLU A 238 -13.88 3.84 19.18
C GLU A 238 -12.92 4.96 18.73
N ARG A 239 -13.45 6.09 18.26
CA ARG A 239 -12.65 7.19 17.70
C ARG A 239 -11.63 7.78 18.67
N PRO A 240 -11.97 8.09 19.94
CA PRO A 240 -11.01 8.69 20.87
C PRO A 240 -9.82 7.78 21.14
N ALA A 241 -10.05 6.48 21.34
CA ALA A 241 -8.99 5.51 21.57
C ALA A 241 -8.08 5.38 20.34
N TYR A 242 -8.66 5.21 19.15
CA TYR A 242 -7.92 5.13 17.89
C TYR A 242 -7.03 6.36 17.64
N LEU A 243 -7.54 7.56 17.92
CA LEU A 243 -6.79 8.80 17.79
C LEU A 243 -5.69 8.92 18.84
N MET A 244 -5.97 8.66 20.11
CA MET A 244 -4.97 8.76 21.19
C MET A 244 -3.77 7.84 20.96
N GLU A 245 -4.02 6.62 20.47
CA GLU A 245 -2.97 5.65 20.19
C GLU A 245 -2.05 6.09 19.02
N ARG A 246 -2.64 6.64 17.94
CA ARG A 246 -1.92 6.88 16.68
C ARG A 246 -1.47 8.33 16.47
N LEU A 247 -2.06 9.29 17.17
CA LEU A 247 -1.75 10.72 17.02
C LEU A 247 -0.29 11.06 17.40
N PRO A 248 0.30 10.55 18.51
CA PRO A 248 1.67 10.88 18.88
C PRO A 248 2.69 10.51 17.79
N ALA A 249 2.60 9.28 17.28
CA ALA A 249 3.46 8.81 16.19
C ALA A 249 3.23 9.61 14.88
N THR A 250 1.98 10.00 14.61
CA THR A 250 1.60 10.76 13.41
C THR A 250 2.10 12.22 13.46
N LEU A 251 2.14 12.84 14.65
CA LEU A 251 2.64 14.20 14.85
C LEU A 251 4.16 14.29 14.83
N LEU A 252 4.84 13.33 15.47
CA LEU A 252 6.31 13.32 15.56
C LEU A 252 6.96 12.85 14.25
N ALA A 253 6.31 11.92 13.54
CA ALA A 253 6.70 11.40 12.23
C ALA A 253 8.22 11.17 12.03
N PRO A 254 8.92 10.45 12.92
CA PRO A 254 10.39 10.32 12.88
C PRO A 254 10.90 9.68 11.58
N GLU A 255 10.20 8.68 11.05
CA GLU A 255 10.56 8.03 9.78
C GLU A 255 10.34 8.94 8.56
N LEU A 256 9.40 9.89 8.62
CA LEU A 256 9.22 10.92 7.59
C LEU A 256 10.43 11.86 7.57
N GLN A 257 10.91 12.31 8.73
CA GLN A 257 12.08 13.17 8.80
C GLN A 257 13.34 12.43 8.31
N LYS A 258 13.51 11.16 8.68
CA LYS A 258 14.60 10.30 8.20
C LYS A 258 14.55 10.09 6.68
N THR A 259 13.34 9.88 6.13
CA THR A 259 13.12 9.75 4.67
C THR A 259 13.49 11.03 3.95
N ARG A 260 13.06 12.19 4.44
CA ARG A 260 13.42 13.51 3.89
C ARG A 260 14.92 13.76 3.91
N LEU A 261 15.59 13.47 5.03
CA LEU A 261 17.04 13.62 5.16
C LEU A 261 17.78 12.72 4.16
N THR A 262 17.36 11.46 4.02
CA THR A 262 17.97 10.51 3.09
C THR A 262 17.75 10.94 1.63
N ALA A 263 16.52 11.34 1.28
CA ALA A 263 16.19 11.84 -0.06
C ALA A 263 16.98 13.11 -0.39
N ALA A 264 17.09 14.04 0.56
CA ALA A 264 17.87 15.26 0.39
C ALA A 264 19.37 14.98 0.23
N GLN A 265 19.94 14.07 1.03
CA GLN A 265 21.33 13.66 0.89
C GLN A 265 21.62 13.01 -0.46
N LYS A 266 20.78 12.08 -0.92
CA LYS A 266 20.96 11.43 -2.23
C LYS A 266 20.81 12.41 -3.39
N ALA A 267 19.79 13.27 -3.35
CA ALA A 267 19.57 14.28 -4.38
C ALA A 267 20.74 15.29 -4.45
N TRP A 268 21.25 15.74 -3.29
CA TRP A 268 22.43 16.59 -3.21
C TRP A 268 23.69 15.90 -3.76
N GLN A 269 23.91 14.63 -3.43
CA GLN A 269 25.07 13.87 -3.92
C GLN A 269 25.02 13.62 -5.44
N ARG A 270 23.82 13.44 -6.01
CA ARG A 270 23.62 13.16 -7.44
C ARG A 270 23.76 14.41 -8.30
N ASP A 271 23.08 15.50 -7.94
CA ASP A 271 23.10 16.77 -8.67
C ASP A 271 22.71 17.94 -7.75
N PRO A 272 23.70 18.64 -7.16
CA PRO A 272 23.46 19.78 -6.27
C PRO A 272 22.65 20.92 -6.90
N ASN A 273 22.78 21.12 -8.22
CA ASN A 273 22.08 22.19 -8.92
C ASN A 273 20.60 21.82 -9.16
N ALA A 274 20.30 20.57 -9.54
CA ALA A 274 18.93 20.09 -9.62
C ALA A 274 18.25 20.02 -8.25
N PHE A 275 19.00 19.72 -7.19
CA PHE A 275 18.49 19.78 -5.82
C PHE A 275 17.96 21.18 -5.44
N MET A 276 18.75 22.22 -5.67
CA MET A 276 18.36 23.61 -5.38
C MET A 276 17.20 24.09 -6.25
N ASN A 277 17.13 23.65 -7.51
CA ASN A 277 16.14 24.15 -8.47
C ASN A 277 14.84 23.33 -8.54
N THR A 278 14.81 22.10 -8.01
CA THR A 278 13.65 21.20 -8.13
C THR A 278 13.19 20.66 -6.78
N PHE A 279 14.11 20.14 -5.96
CA PHE A 279 13.76 19.53 -4.68
C PHE A 279 13.36 20.58 -3.63
N VAL A 280 14.13 21.68 -3.53
CA VAL A 280 13.82 22.78 -2.60
C VAL A 280 12.47 23.43 -2.90
N PRO A 281 12.13 23.82 -4.15
CA PRO A 281 10.79 24.33 -4.47
C PRO A 281 9.67 23.33 -4.18
N MET A 282 9.81 22.06 -4.60
CA MET A 282 8.82 21.00 -4.35
C MET A 282 8.59 20.77 -2.84
N PHE A 283 9.64 20.90 -2.03
CA PHE A 283 9.56 20.81 -0.58
C PHE A 283 8.69 21.92 0.03
N PHE A 284 8.75 23.13 -0.51
CA PHE A 284 7.96 24.30 -0.05
C PHE A 284 6.57 24.42 -0.69
N GLU A 285 6.32 23.85 -1.87
CA GLU A 285 5.00 23.85 -2.54
C GLU A 285 3.88 23.21 -1.68
N GLY A 286 4.24 22.31 -0.76
CA GLY A 286 3.30 21.71 0.19
C GLY A 286 2.59 22.68 1.15
N ILE A 287 3.04 23.95 1.21
CA ILE A 287 2.45 25.03 2.02
C ILE A 287 1.38 25.83 1.23
N GLN A 288 1.38 25.77 -0.10
CA GLN A 288 0.44 26.55 -0.90
C GLN A 288 -0.94 25.87 -0.96
N LYS A 289 -1.88 26.38 -0.16
CA LYS A 289 -3.32 26.23 -0.46
C LYS A 289 -3.57 26.85 -1.84
N ARG A 290 -3.86 26.04 -2.86
CA ARG A 290 -4.51 26.59 -4.06
C ARG A 290 -5.86 27.18 -3.62
N PRO A 291 -6.17 28.43 -3.98
CA PRO A 291 -7.46 29.01 -3.66
C PRO A 291 -8.55 28.15 -4.31
N VAL A 292 -9.63 27.92 -3.55
CA VAL A 292 -10.88 27.38 -4.07
C VAL A 292 -11.28 28.30 -5.22
N ALA A 293 -11.36 27.75 -6.43
CA ALA A 293 -11.98 28.45 -7.54
C ALA A 293 -13.42 28.74 -7.12
N THR A 294 -13.71 30.00 -6.82
CA THR A 294 -15.08 30.49 -6.78
C THR A 294 -15.53 30.58 -8.21
N ASP A 295 -16.44 29.69 -8.60
CA ASP A 295 -17.19 29.80 -9.85
C ASP A 295 -17.84 31.19 -9.90
N ALA A 296 -17.60 31.91 -10.99
CA ALA A 296 -18.32 33.11 -11.40
C ALA A 296 -19.15 32.77 -12.65
#